data_AF-X1RA15-F1
#
_entry.id   AF-X1RA15-F1
#
_cell.length_a   1.000
_cell.length_b   1.000
_cell.length_c   1.000
_cell.angle_alpha   90.00
_cell.angle_beta   90.00
_cell.angle_gamma   90.00
#
_symmetry.space_group_name_H-M   'P 1'
#
loop_
_entity.id
_entity.type
_entity.pdbx_description
1 polymer ?
#
loop_
_entity_poly.entity_id
_entity_poly.type
_entity_poly.pdbx_seq_one_letter_code
_entity_poly.pdbx_strand_id
1 'polypeptide(L)'
;SGETVDMMAMSERLTIANMVVEAGAKVGLFPSDSVTRSYLESQGRGKQYIALHPDADATYESTIEIDAAQLEPTVAKPHTVDNIALVKELKGTRIAQVFIGTCTNGRLDDLRIAAGILQGRRRHPYTRLVVAPASKKILLEALAEGYIKTLVESGAAIVPPGCAACQGRIP
;
A
#
# COMPACT_ATOMS: atom_id res chain seq x y z
N SER A 1 -15.27 10.27 1.65
CA SER A 1 -16.29 9.70 2.55
C SER A 1 -16.90 8.47 1.87
N GLY A 2 -17.73 7.71 2.58
CA GLY A 2 -18.44 6.56 2.03
C GLY A 2 -18.11 5.26 2.75
N GLU A 3 -19.01 4.29 2.64
CA GLU A 3 -18.95 3.01 3.36
C GLU A 3 -17.62 2.27 3.17
N THR A 4 -17.08 2.26 1.94
CA THR A 4 -15.77 1.64 1.67
C THR A 4 -14.64 2.28 2.47
N VAL A 5 -14.65 3.61 2.64
CA VAL A 5 -13.61 4.32 3.41
C VAL A 5 -13.72 4.01 4.90
N ASP A 6 -14.94 3.86 5.41
CA ASP A 6 -15.19 3.55 6.82
C ASP A 6 -14.68 2.14 7.17
N MET A 7 -14.72 1.21 6.21
CA MET A 7 -14.19 -0.15 6.36
C MET A 7 -12.67 -0.26 6.14
N MET A 8 -12.03 0.73 5.51
CA MET A 8 -10.59 0.68 5.21
C MET A 8 -9.74 0.76 6.47
N ALA A 9 -8.71 -0.09 6.53
CA ALA A 9 -7.66 0.01 7.53
C ALA A 9 -6.83 1.29 7.34
N MET A 10 -6.15 1.75 8.40
CA MET A 10 -5.29 2.93 8.30
C MET A 10 -4.17 2.78 7.26
N SER A 11 -3.66 1.57 7.05
CA SER A 11 -2.67 1.27 6.01
C SER A 11 -3.22 1.62 4.62
N GLU A 12 -4.45 1.25 4.30
CA GLU A 12 -5.09 1.52 3.01
C GLU A 12 -5.38 3.01 2.82
N ARG A 13 -5.84 3.70 3.87
CA ARG A 13 -6.06 5.15 3.85
C ARG A 13 -4.76 5.91 3.60
N LEU A 14 -3.66 5.49 4.25
CA LEU A 14 -2.34 6.08 4.04
C LEU A 14 -1.81 5.85 2.62
N THR A 15 -2.16 4.73 1.99
CA THR A 15 -1.82 4.47 0.57
C THR A 15 -2.54 5.47 -0.34
N ILE A 16 -3.85 5.66 -0.16
CA ILE A 16 -4.62 6.61 -0.96
C ILE A 16 -4.13 8.04 -0.72
N ALA A 17 -4.00 8.46 0.54
CA ALA A 17 -3.53 9.79 0.90
C ALA A 17 -2.12 10.11 0.37
N ASN A 18 -1.26 9.09 0.20
CA ASN A 18 0.05 9.26 -0.41
C ASN A 18 -0.04 9.55 -1.91
N MET A 19 -1.02 8.96 -2.60
CA MET A 19 -1.12 9.01 -4.06
C MET A 19 -1.91 10.19 -4.61
N VAL A 20 -2.68 10.90 -3.79
CA VAL A 20 -3.42 12.10 -4.21
C VAL A 20 -2.51 13.19 -4.80
N VAL A 21 -1.25 13.27 -4.37
CA VAL A 21 -0.28 14.27 -4.87
C VAL A 21 0.07 13.98 -6.33
N GLU A 22 0.09 12.72 -6.75
CA GLU A 22 0.30 12.32 -8.14
C GLU A 22 -0.88 12.73 -9.05
N ALA A 23 -2.07 12.93 -8.47
CA ALA A 23 -3.23 13.50 -9.15
C ALA A 23 -3.24 15.05 -9.09
N GLY A 24 -2.17 15.68 -8.60
CA GLY A 24 -2.05 17.14 -8.47
C GLY A 24 -2.71 17.73 -7.23
N ALA A 25 -3.20 16.91 -6.30
CA ALA A 25 -3.83 17.41 -5.09
C ALA A 25 -2.79 17.96 -4.09
N LYS A 26 -3.19 18.97 -3.30
CA LYS A 26 -2.33 19.54 -2.26
C LYS A 26 -2.10 18.57 -1.09
N VAL A 27 -3.15 17.84 -0.70
CA VAL A 27 -3.17 16.90 0.41
C VAL A 27 -4.38 15.97 0.26
N GLY A 28 -4.26 14.73 0.74
CA GLY A 28 -5.38 13.80 0.88
C GLY A 28 -5.74 13.67 2.35
N LEU A 29 -6.99 13.98 2.69
CA LEU A 29 -7.50 13.94 4.05
C LEU A 29 -8.55 12.85 4.19
N PHE A 30 -8.47 12.13 5.30
CA PHE A 30 -9.47 11.18 5.75
C PHE A 30 -10.02 11.66 7.11
N PRO A 31 -11.30 11.38 7.41
CA PRO A 31 -11.85 11.66 8.72
C PRO A 31 -11.08 10.91 9.81
N SER A 32 -10.94 11.55 10.98
CA SER A 32 -10.34 10.94 12.15
C SER A 32 -11.44 10.26 12.96
N ASP A 33 -11.57 8.96 12.76
CA ASP A 33 -12.64 8.10 13.26
C ASP A 33 -12.12 7.00 14.20
N SER A 34 -12.95 5.98 14.48
CA SER A 34 -12.58 4.84 15.33
C SER A 34 -11.37 4.06 14.81
N VAL A 35 -11.24 3.89 13.50
CA VAL A 35 -10.08 3.23 12.87
C VAL A 35 -8.80 4.04 13.11
N THR A 36 -8.90 5.36 12.98
CA THR A 36 -7.79 6.28 13.27
C THR A 36 -7.40 6.23 14.74
N ARG A 37 -8.38 6.18 15.64
CA ARG A 37 -8.17 6.03 17.09
C ARG A 37 -7.43 4.72 17.41
N SER A 38 -7.93 3.58 16.93
CA SER A 38 -7.32 2.26 17.17
C SER A 38 -5.89 2.20 16.64
N TYR A 39 -5.63 2.80 15.48
CA TYR A 39 -4.27 2.93 14.97
C TYR A 39 -3.37 3.76 15.89
N LEU A 40 -3.81 4.95 16.32
CA LEU A 40 -3.03 5.77 17.25
C LEU A 40 -2.79 5.05 18.58
N GLU A 41 -3.77 4.33 19.11
CA GLU A 41 -3.62 3.49 20.31
C GLU A 41 -2.55 2.41 20.12
N SER A 42 -2.55 1.69 18.99
CA SER A 42 -1.52 0.70 18.65
C SER A 42 -0.10 1.28 18.51
N GLN A 43 0.00 2.58 18.24
CA GLN A 43 1.27 3.31 18.20
C GLN A 43 1.64 3.97 19.54
N GLY A 44 0.87 3.70 20.62
CA GLY A 44 1.08 4.32 21.93
C GLY A 44 0.71 5.80 21.99
N ARG A 45 -0.06 6.29 21.01
CA ARG A 45 -0.43 7.70 20.82
C ARG A 45 -1.94 7.95 20.99
N GLY A 46 -2.67 7.03 21.60
CA GLY A 46 -4.14 7.15 21.77
C GLY A 46 -4.59 8.44 22.44
N LYS A 47 -3.79 9.00 23.37
CA LYS A 47 -4.06 10.30 24.02
C LYS A 47 -4.04 11.51 23.08
N GLN A 48 -3.49 11.36 21.87
CA GLN A 48 -3.42 12.41 20.85
C GLN A 48 -4.57 12.31 19.83
N TYR A 49 -5.47 11.34 20.00
CA TYR A 49 -6.62 11.21 19.12
C TYR A 49 -7.58 12.39 19.30
N ILE A 50 -7.96 12.97 18.16
CA ILE A 50 -9.00 14.01 18.06
C ILE A 50 -9.95 13.54 16.97
N ALA A 51 -11.25 13.44 17.28
CA ALA A 51 -12.26 13.13 16.28
C ALA A 51 -12.43 14.34 15.36
N LEU A 52 -12.31 14.13 14.05
CA LEU A 52 -12.42 15.18 13.04
C LEU A 52 -13.22 14.65 11.86
N HIS A 53 -14.32 15.33 11.57
CA HIS A 53 -15.23 15.01 10.47
C HIS A 53 -15.55 16.29 9.70
N PRO A 54 -15.86 16.19 8.39
CA PRO A 54 -16.41 17.33 7.68
C PRO A 54 -17.76 17.75 8.29
N ASP A 55 -18.05 19.04 8.26
CA ASP A 55 -19.36 19.56 8.65
C ASP A 55 -20.45 19.03 7.70
N ALA A 56 -21.67 18.89 8.20
CA ALA A 56 -22.78 18.32 7.43
C ALA A 56 -23.18 19.17 6.22
N ASP A 57 -22.89 20.48 6.27
CA ASP A 57 -23.15 21.48 5.24
C ASP A 57 -21.87 21.91 4.49
N ALA A 58 -20.77 21.14 4.62
CA ALA A 58 -19.54 21.41 3.91
C ALA A 58 -19.76 21.39 2.38
N THR A 59 -19.35 22.47 1.72
CA THR A 59 -19.45 22.58 0.25
C THR A 59 -18.15 22.14 -0.41
N TYR A 60 -18.26 21.32 -1.46
CA TYR A 60 -17.13 20.87 -2.27
C TYR A 60 -17.21 21.48 -3.67
N GLU A 61 -16.08 21.95 -4.22
CA GLU A 61 -16.02 22.46 -5.60
C GLU A 61 -16.37 21.37 -6.63
N SER A 62 -15.95 20.14 -6.36
CA SER A 62 -16.23 18.96 -7.17
C SER A 62 -16.38 17.74 -6.30
N THR A 63 -17.26 16.83 -6.70
CA THR A 63 -17.47 15.53 -6.03
C THR A 63 -17.35 14.43 -7.08
N ILE A 64 -16.52 13.44 -6.79
CA ILE A 64 -16.30 12.27 -7.64
C ILE A 64 -16.84 11.07 -6.88
N GLU A 65 -17.83 10.41 -7.46
CA GLU A 65 -18.38 9.17 -6.93
C GLU A 65 -17.67 7.98 -7.56
N ILE A 66 -17.18 7.06 -6.72
CA ILE A 66 -16.47 5.86 -7.14
C ILE A 66 -17.22 4.65 -6.60
N ASP A 67 -17.74 3.81 -7.49
CA ASP A 67 -18.28 2.51 -7.12
C ASP A 67 -17.14 1.52 -6.89
N ALA A 68 -16.83 1.24 -5.62
CA ALA A 68 -15.77 0.33 -5.23
C ALA A 68 -16.01 -1.11 -5.71
N ALA A 69 -17.26 -1.52 -5.94
CA ALA A 69 -17.60 -2.87 -6.40
C ALA A 69 -17.21 -3.12 -7.86
N GLN A 70 -17.04 -2.05 -8.65
CA GLN A 70 -16.64 -2.12 -10.07
C GLN A 70 -15.12 -2.02 -10.25
N LEU A 71 -14.35 -1.82 -9.18
CA LEU A 71 -12.91 -1.67 -9.28
C LEU A 71 -12.24 -3.02 -9.61
N GLU A 72 -11.46 -3.03 -10.69
CA GLU A 72 -10.59 -4.13 -11.07
C GLU A 72 -9.12 -3.79 -10.80
N PRO A 73 -8.24 -4.79 -10.57
CA PRO A 73 -6.81 -4.54 -10.43
C PRO A 73 -6.23 -3.83 -11.65
N THR A 74 -5.51 -2.73 -11.40
CA THR A 74 -4.90 -1.88 -12.44
C THR A 74 -3.38 -1.79 -12.30
N VAL A 75 -2.72 -1.36 -13.38
CA VAL A 75 -1.28 -1.08 -13.43
C VAL A 75 -1.07 0.26 -14.13
N ALA A 76 -0.32 1.17 -13.48
CA ALA A 76 0.21 2.36 -14.14
C ALA A 76 1.39 1.96 -15.04
N LYS A 77 1.24 2.17 -16.35
CA LYS A 77 2.25 1.85 -17.36
C LYS A 77 3.29 2.98 -17.46
N PRO A 78 4.51 2.68 -17.94
CA PRO A 78 5.48 3.73 -18.25
C PRO A 78 4.94 4.76 -19.25
N HIS A 79 5.30 6.04 -19.18
CA HIS A 79 6.20 6.70 -18.21
C HIS A 79 5.47 7.66 -17.26
N THR A 80 4.14 7.64 -17.24
CA THR A 80 3.31 8.54 -16.44
C THR A 80 2.35 7.76 -15.54
N VAL A 81 2.10 8.29 -14.35
CA VAL A 81 1.30 7.65 -13.29
C VAL A 81 -0.18 7.51 -13.67
N ASP A 82 -0.67 8.37 -14.56
CA ASP A 82 -2.03 8.39 -15.09
C ASP A 82 -2.25 7.42 -16.26
N ASN A 83 -1.19 6.79 -16.79
CA ASN A 83 -1.29 5.85 -17.90
C ASN A 83 -1.74 4.45 -17.42
N ILE A 84 -2.98 4.35 -16.99
CA ILE A 84 -3.54 3.16 -16.34
C ILE A 84 -3.98 2.13 -17.39
N ALA A 85 -3.74 0.84 -17.11
CA ALA A 85 -4.34 -0.28 -17.82
C ALA A 85 -4.82 -1.35 -16.84
N LEU A 86 -5.80 -2.17 -17.25
CA LEU A 86 -6.27 -3.27 -16.42
C LEU A 86 -5.22 -4.39 -16.42
N VAL A 87 -5.00 -5.05 -15.27
CA VAL A 87 -4.02 -6.16 -15.18
C VAL A 87 -4.30 -7.25 -16.21
N LYS A 88 -5.58 -7.52 -16.51
CA LYS A 88 -6.01 -8.53 -17.49
C LYS A 88 -5.54 -8.23 -18.93
N GLU A 89 -5.36 -6.95 -19.28
CA GLU A 89 -4.91 -6.51 -20.61
C GLU A 89 -3.40 -6.68 -20.78
N LEU A 90 -2.65 -6.75 -19.69
CA LEU A 90 -1.19 -6.84 -19.67
C LEU A 90 -0.67 -8.29 -19.56
N LYS A 91 -1.53 -9.27 -19.86
CA LYS A 91 -1.16 -10.68 -19.80
C LYS A 91 -0.07 -10.98 -20.84
N GLY A 92 1.02 -11.59 -20.38
CA GLY A 92 2.16 -11.95 -21.23
C GLY A 92 3.30 -10.93 -21.24
N THR A 93 3.13 -9.77 -20.59
CA THR A 93 4.23 -8.83 -20.39
C THR A 93 5.34 -9.47 -19.55
N ARG A 94 6.55 -9.53 -20.09
CA ARG A 94 7.70 -10.09 -19.40
C ARG A 94 8.16 -9.13 -18.30
N ILE A 95 8.21 -9.63 -17.07
CA ILE A 95 8.68 -8.86 -15.91
C ILE A 95 10.06 -9.38 -15.49
N ALA A 96 11.06 -8.52 -15.59
CA ALA A 96 12.43 -8.82 -15.15
C ALA A 96 12.62 -8.63 -13.64
N GLN A 97 11.88 -7.70 -13.04
CA GLN A 97 11.98 -7.40 -11.61
C GLN A 97 10.62 -7.00 -11.04
N VAL A 98 10.33 -7.49 -9.84
CA VAL A 98 9.20 -7.10 -8.99
C VAL A 98 9.78 -6.51 -7.72
N PHE A 99 9.29 -5.34 -7.34
CA PHE A 99 9.66 -4.66 -6.11
C PHE A 99 8.40 -4.47 -5.25
N ILE A 100 8.41 -5.02 -4.04
CA ILE A 100 7.30 -4.91 -3.08
C ILE A 100 7.82 -4.15 -1.87
N GLY A 101 7.14 -3.10 -1.46
CA GLY A 101 7.56 -2.33 -0.28
C GLY A 101 8.12 -0.96 -0.60
N THR A 102 7.32 0.07 -0.37
CA THR A 102 7.69 1.49 -0.47
C THR A 102 7.07 2.26 0.70
N CYS A 103 7.19 3.59 0.70
CA CYS A 103 6.36 4.44 1.55
C CYS A 103 4.85 4.24 1.30
N THR A 104 4.47 3.85 0.07
CA THR A 104 3.09 3.62 -0.36
C THR A 104 2.55 2.26 0.11
N ASN A 105 3.29 1.16 -0.10
CA ASN A 105 2.82 -0.21 0.16
C ASN A 105 3.94 -1.13 0.69
N GLY A 106 4.33 -0.95 1.95
CA GLY A 106 5.33 -1.79 2.63
C GLY A 106 5.00 -2.09 4.10
N ARG A 107 3.73 -1.98 4.48
CA ARG A 107 3.22 -2.20 5.83
C ARG A 107 2.97 -3.70 6.04
N LEU A 108 2.61 -4.08 7.27
CA LEU A 108 2.42 -5.49 7.62
C LEU A 108 1.34 -6.17 6.76
N ASP A 109 0.23 -5.47 6.48
CA ASP A 109 -0.84 -5.97 5.63
C ASP A 109 -0.38 -6.25 4.19
N ASP A 110 0.43 -5.35 3.62
CA ASP A 110 0.99 -5.52 2.27
C ASP A 110 1.87 -6.78 2.21
N LEU A 111 2.74 -6.96 3.22
CA LEU A 111 3.62 -8.12 3.31
C LEU A 111 2.86 -9.42 3.55
N ARG A 112 1.80 -9.38 4.36
CA ARG A 112 0.89 -10.51 4.60
C ARG A 112 0.21 -10.96 3.32
N ILE A 113 -0.33 -10.03 2.53
CA ILE A 113 -0.95 -10.33 1.23
C ILE A 113 0.08 -10.94 0.28
N ALA A 114 1.26 -10.31 0.15
CA ALA A 114 2.33 -10.81 -0.71
C ALA A 114 2.80 -12.22 -0.31
N ALA A 115 2.97 -12.46 1.00
CA ALA A 115 3.34 -13.76 1.53
C ALA A 115 2.26 -14.81 1.26
N GLY A 116 0.97 -14.48 1.45
CA GLY A 116 -0.15 -15.38 1.15
C GLY A 116 -0.23 -15.78 -0.32
N ILE A 117 0.02 -14.85 -1.25
CA ILE A 117 0.06 -15.13 -2.70
C ILE A 117 1.24 -16.06 -3.06
N LEU A 118 2.38 -15.88 -2.40
CA LEU A 118 3.62 -16.62 -2.67
C LEU A 118 3.77 -17.90 -1.83
N GLN A 119 2.86 -18.17 -0.90
CA GLN A 119 2.95 -19.31 -0.01
C GLN A 119 2.98 -20.64 -0.80
N GLY A 120 4.01 -21.45 -0.55
CA GLY A 120 4.22 -22.71 -1.27
C GLY A 120 4.61 -22.56 -2.75
N ARG A 121 4.86 -21.33 -3.22
CA ARG A 121 5.26 -21.02 -4.59
C ARG A 121 6.66 -20.42 -4.61
N ARG A 122 7.26 -20.40 -5.80
CA ARG A 122 8.54 -19.72 -6.05
C ARG A 122 8.39 -18.72 -7.19
N ARG A 123 9.14 -17.63 -7.08
CA ARG A 123 9.26 -16.66 -8.18
C ARG A 123 9.79 -17.34 -9.43
N HIS A 124 9.46 -16.78 -10.59
CA HIS A 124 10.02 -17.23 -11.85
C HIS A 124 11.55 -17.01 -11.88
N PRO A 125 12.36 -17.96 -12.42
CA PRO A 125 13.83 -17.89 -12.36
C PRO A 125 14.42 -16.58 -12.91
N TYR A 126 13.84 -16.08 -14.00
CA TYR A 126 14.28 -14.85 -14.69
C TYR A 126 13.66 -13.56 -14.14
N THR A 127 12.90 -13.62 -13.05
CA THR A 127 12.25 -12.46 -12.44
C THR A 127 12.81 -12.25 -11.05
N ARG A 128 13.54 -11.16 -10.82
CA ARG A 128 14.06 -10.79 -9.49
C ARG A 128 12.92 -10.29 -8.62
N LEU A 129 12.74 -10.85 -7.43
CA LEU A 129 11.79 -10.36 -6.44
C LEU A 129 12.56 -9.67 -5.32
N VAL A 130 12.27 -8.40 -5.07
CA VAL A 130 12.89 -7.60 -4.03
C VAL A 130 11.80 -7.10 -3.09
N VAL A 131 12.00 -7.25 -1.78
CA VAL A 131 11.03 -6.82 -0.77
C VAL A 131 11.68 -5.87 0.22
N ALA A 132 11.10 -4.68 0.40
CA ALA A 132 11.57 -3.64 1.31
C ALA A 132 10.49 -3.29 2.36
N PRO A 133 10.59 -3.80 3.60
CA PRO A 133 9.66 -3.41 4.65
C PRO A 133 9.69 -1.90 4.92
N ALA A 134 8.54 -1.29 5.20
CA ALA A 134 8.44 0.17 5.35
C ALA A 134 9.20 0.72 6.57
N SER A 135 9.39 -0.10 7.62
CA SER A 135 10.14 0.29 8.80
C SER A 135 10.74 -0.92 9.52
N LYS A 136 11.68 -0.66 10.45
CA LYS A 136 12.24 -1.69 11.33
C LYS A 136 11.15 -2.40 12.14
N LYS A 137 10.13 -1.67 12.61
CA LYS A 137 9.00 -2.22 13.36
C LYS A 137 8.25 -3.25 12.51
N ILE A 138 7.88 -2.88 11.28
CA ILE A 138 7.18 -3.77 10.35
C ILE A 138 8.03 -5.01 9.99
N LEU A 139 9.34 -4.85 9.78
CA LEU A 139 10.22 -5.99 9.52
C LEU A 139 10.20 -6.99 10.68
N LEU A 140 10.27 -6.51 11.94
CA LEU A 140 10.27 -7.37 13.12
C LEU A 140 8.91 -8.06 13.31
N GLU A 141 7.81 -7.35 13.10
CA GLU A 141 6.45 -7.92 13.13
C GLU A 141 6.27 -8.99 12.05
N ALA A 142 6.67 -8.70 10.82
CA ALA A 142 6.59 -9.65 9.70
C ALA A 142 7.53 -10.87 9.86
N LEU A 143 8.63 -10.73 10.61
CA LEU A 143 9.47 -11.86 11.02
C LEU A 143 8.76 -12.72 12.06
N ALA A 144 8.16 -12.10 13.07
CA ALA A 144 7.43 -12.80 14.13
C ALA A 144 6.22 -13.59 13.59
N GLU A 145 5.51 -13.02 12.61
CA GLU A 145 4.38 -13.69 11.93
C GLU A 145 4.81 -14.65 10.81
N GLY A 146 6.10 -14.73 10.51
CA GLY A 146 6.66 -15.68 9.53
C GLY A 146 6.52 -15.27 8.06
N TYR A 147 5.95 -14.10 7.74
CA TYR A 147 5.81 -13.62 6.37
C TYR A 147 7.16 -13.47 5.66
N ILE A 148 8.17 -12.96 6.37
CA ILE A 148 9.52 -12.82 5.81
C ILE A 148 10.11 -14.19 5.43
N LYS A 149 9.87 -15.22 6.25
CA LYS A 149 10.30 -16.59 5.93
C LYS A 149 9.65 -17.07 4.64
N THR A 150 8.33 -16.93 4.51
CA THR A 150 7.61 -17.32 3.28
C THR A 150 8.13 -16.58 2.05
N LEU A 151 8.39 -15.28 2.17
CA LEU A 151 8.93 -14.47 1.07
C LEU A 151 10.34 -14.93 0.67
N VAL A 152 11.21 -15.21 1.64
CA VAL A 152 12.56 -15.73 1.37
C VAL A 152 12.51 -17.12 0.72
N GLU A 153 11.66 -18.03 1.20
CA GLU A 153 11.46 -19.36 0.61
C GLU A 153 10.97 -19.30 -0.85
N SER A 154 10.15 -18.29 -1.16
CA SER A 154 9.69 -18.01 -2.53
C SER A 154 10.79 -17.45 -3.45
N GLY A 155 11.97 -17.12 -2.90
CA GLY A 155 13.13 -16.59 -3.63
C GLY A 155 13.22 -15.06 -3.64
N ALA A 156 12.53 -14.37 -2.73
CA ALA A 156 12.66 -12.93 -2.55
C ALA A 156 13.98 -12.52 -1.89
N ALA A 157 14.56 -11.41 -2.34
CA ALA A 157 15.63 -10.72 -1.64
C ALA A 157 15.05 -9.63 -0.73
N ILE A 158 15.25 -9.78 0.57
CA ILE A 158 14.81 -8.77 1.56
C ILE A 158 15.90 -7.70 1.69
N VAL A 159 15.54 -6.44 1.48
CA VAL A 159 16.46 -5.30 1.62
C VAL A 159 16.23 -4.58 2.95
N PRO A 160 17.20 -3.76 3.42
CA PRO A 160 17.04 -2.98 4.63
C PRO A 160 15.77 -2.11 4.59
N PRO A 161 15.05 -1.96 5.71
CA PRO A 161 13.83 -1.17 5.75
C PRO A 161 14.05 0.28 5.29
N GLY A 162 13.12 0.79 4.50
CA GLY A 162 13.15 2.15 3.99
C GLY A 162 12.69 2.24 2.54
N CYS A 163 12.81 3.43 1.95
CA CYS A 163 12.32 3.67 0.59
C CYS A 163 13.12 2.95 -0.51
N ALA A 164 14.26 2.33 -0.18
CA ALA A 164 15.15 1.54 -1.05
C ALA A 164 15.14 1.95 -2.54
N ALA A 165 14.21 1.42 -3.34
CA ALA A 165 14.10 1.68 -4.77
C ALA A 165 13.51 3.05 -5.19
N CYS A 166 12.76 3.75 -4.34
CA CYS A 166 11.99 4.94 -4.73
C CYS A 166 12.85 6.08 -5.30
N GLN A 167 14.12 6.19 -4.90
CA GLN A 167 15.04 7.23 -5.39
C GLN A 167 16.14 6.65 -6.30
N GLY A 168 15.86 5.55 -7.00
CA GLY A 168 16.83 4.91 -7.91
C GLY A 168 17.98 4.20 -7.20
N ARG A 169 17.89 3.96 -5.88
CA ARG A 169 18.89 3.19 -5.11
C ARG A 169 18.54 1.69 -5.11
N ILE A 170 18.40 1.11 -6.30
CA ILE A 170 18.28 -0.34 -6.44
C ILE A 170 19.68 -0.91 -6.63
N PRO A 171 20.21 -1.75 -5.71
CA PRO A 171 21.45 -2.47 -5.93
C PRO A 171 21.29 -3.58 -6.97
#